data_AF-A0A964QX76-F1
#
_entry.id   AF-A0A964QX76-F1
#
_cell.length_a   1.000
_cell.length_b   1.000
_cell.length_c   1.000
_cell.angle_alpha   90.00
_cell.angle_beta   90.00
_cell.angle_gamma   90.00
#
_symmetry.space_group_name_H-M   'P 1'
#
loop_
_entity.id
_entity.type
_entity.pdbx_description
1 polymer ?
#
loop_
_entity_poly.entity_id
_entity_poly.type
_entity_poly.pdbx_seq_one_letter_code
_entity_poly.pdbx_strand_id
1 'polypeptide(L)'
;MKTRTLLLFAGVALLALTWSFARAQPKPFTIGTASDFSTSIYYDPPLQDKLKATVIAAEAEQKTDGLFLLKKLKLDAFRETGERELTVEAPECLFDSSAQTASSAGAVRVQSGDGRLLLEGVGFLWQQKTEHLTISNKISTVITGFRPTKKEP
;
A
#
# COMPACT_ATOMS: atom_id res chain seq x y z
N MET A 1 38.41 -69.40 -36.51
CA MET A 1 38.60 -68.34 -37.54
C MET A 1 37.63 -67.22 -37.21
N LYS A 2 37.95 -65.94 -36.97
CA LYS A 2 39.17 -65.12 -36.97
C LYS A 2 38.94 -64.00 -35.93
N THR A 3 39.97 -63.74 -35.12
CA THR A 3 40.40 -62.47 -34.49
C THR A 3 39.39 -61.33 -34.24
N ARG A 4 39.27 -60.88 -32.99
CA ARG A 4 38.91 -59.49 -32.66
C ARG A 4 39.87 -58.88 -31.64
N THR A 5 40.57 -57.88 -32.17
CA THR A 5 41.59 -57.01 -31.60
C THR A 5 41.00 -56.01 -30.60
N LEU A 6 41.76 -55.73 -29.55
CA LEU A 6 41.62 -54.61 -28.60
C LEU A 6 41.47 -53.25 -29.31
N LEU A 7 40.80 -52.28 -28.67
CA LEU A 7 41.29 -50.88 -28.63
C LEU A 7 40.58 -50.07 -27.53
N LEU A 8 41.40 -49.50 -26.66
CA LEU A 8 41.07 -48.49 -25.65
C LEU A 8 40.66 -47.17 -26.32
N PHE A 9 39.77 -46.41 -25.66
CA PHE A 9 39.69 -44.96 -25.84
C PHE A 9 39.63 -44.25 -24.48
N ALA A 10 40.66 -43.45 -24.22
CA ALA A 10 40.75 -42.49 -23.15
C ALA A 10 40.50 -41.08 -23.71
N GLY A 11 39.70 -40.30 -22.98
CA GLY A 11 39.86 -38.85 -22.77
C GLY A 11 39.66 -37.88 -23.92
N VAL A 12 38.58 -37.09 -23.85
CA VAL A 12 38.59 -35.63 -24.12
C VAL A 12 37.46 -34.99 -23.29
N ALA A 13 37.80 -34.19 -22.29
CA ALA A 13 36.87 -33.26 -21.62
C ALA A 13 37.18 -31.85 -22.15
N LEU A 14 36.28 -31.30 -22.98
CA LEU A 14 36.43 -29.96 -23.56
C LEU A 14 35.24 -29.05 -23.19
N LEU A 15 35.61 -27.92 -22.59
CA LEU A 15 34.92 -26.64 -22.38
C LEU A 15 33.50 -26.45 -22.91
N ALA A 16 32.60 -26.00 -22.01
CA ALA A 16 31.54 -25.06 -22.34
C ALA A 16 31.19 -24.17 -21.12
N LEU A 17 32.07 -23.20 -20.79
CA LEU A 17 31.65 -22.03 -20.03
C LEU A 17 30.80 -21.15 -20.96
N THR A 18 29.48 -21.31 -20.91
CA THR A 18 28.56 -20.33 -21.49
C THR A 18 28.11 -19.40 -20.37
N TRP A 19 28.57 -18.15 -20.44
CA TRP A 19 28.04 -17.07 -19.62
C TRP A 19 26.53 -16.97 -19.85
N SER A 20 25.75 -17.40 -18.87
CA SER A 20 24.34 -17.11 -18.80
C SER A 20 24.17 -15.62 -18.49
N PHE A 21 24.23 -14.78 -19.53
CA PHE A 21 23.59 -13.47 -19.47
C PHE A 21 22.09 -13.72 -19.38
N ALA A 22 21.59 -13.92 -18.16
CA ALA A 22 20.17 -13.86 -17.88
C ALA A 22 19.71 -12.43 -18.17
N ARG A 23 19.26 -12.18 -19.40
CA ARG A 23 18.49 -10.99 -19.76
C ARG A 23 17.24 -11.04 -18.88
N ALA A 24 17.17 -10.17 -17.88
CA ALA A 24 15.94 -9.92 -17.15
C ALA A 24 14.88 -9.50 -18.17
N GLN A 25 13.99 -10.42 -18.54
CA GLN A 25 12.85 -10.10 -19.36
C GLN A 25 11.96 -9.16 -18.53
N PRO A 26 11.51 -8.01 -19.07
CA PRO A 26 10.52 -7.19 -18.39
C PRO A 26 9.29 -8.09 -18.15
N LYS A 27 8.96 -8.31 -16.87
CA LYS A 27 7.80 -9.13 -16.51
C LYS A 27 6.56 -8.43 -17.08
N PRO A 28 5.71 -9.12 -17.86
CA PRO A 28 4.48 -8.53 -18.34
C PRO A 28 3.64 -8.08 -17.16
N PHE A 29 3.13 -6.85 -17.24
CA PHE A 29 2.15 -6.30 -16.32
C PHE A 29 0.96 -7.28 -16.22
N THR A 30 0.79 -7.92 -15.07
CA THR A 30 -0.29 -8.88 -14.85
C THR A 30 -1.33 -8.20 -13.97
N ILE A 31 -2.46 -7.85 -14.56
CA ILE A 31 -3.67 -7.45 -13.81
C ILE A 31 -4.01 -8.63 -12.89
N GLY A 32 -3.90 -8.40 -11.58
CA GLY A 32 -4.04 -9.43 -10.56
C GLY A 32 -4.91 -8.96 -9.40
N THR A 33 -5.57 -9.91 -8.76
CA THR A 33 -6.20 -9.73 -7.46
C THR A 33 -5.26 -10.27 -6.39
N ALA A 34 -4.92 -9.45 -5.41
CA ALA A 34 -4.20 -9.86 -4.21
C ALA A 34 -5.17 -9.87 -3.03
N SER A 35 -5.08 -10.89 -2.18
CA SER A 35 -5.65 -10.88 -0.84
C SER A 35 -4.66 -10.26 0.15
N ASP A 36 -5.17 -9.62 1.20
CA ASP A 36 -4.38 -9.05 2.31
C ASP A 36 -3.33 -8.03 1.85
N PHE A 37 -3.78 -7.06 1.05
CA PHE A 37 -2.94 -5.96 0.59
C PHE A 37 -2.47 -5.10 1.78
N SER A 38 -1.17 -4.80 1.81
CA SER A 38 -0.57 -3.93 2.81
C SER A 38 0.60 -3.16 2.21
N THR A 39 0.62 -1.86 2.42
CA THR A 39 1.78 -1.01 2.09
C THR A 39 1.99 0.06 3.16
N SER A 40 3.25 0.42 3.36
CA SER A 40 3.69 1.43 4.31
C SER A 40 4.24 2.62 3.57
N ILE A 41 3.85 3.81 4.02
CA ILE A 41 4.34 5.09 3.52
C ILE A 41 5.15 5.74 4.65
N TYR A 42 6.38 6.12 4.35
CA TYR A 42 7.30 6.78 5.28
C TYR A 42 7.33 8.29 5.02
N TYR A 43 7.85 9.05 5.97
CA TYR A 43 8.12 10.47 5.75
C TYR A 43 9.27 10.66 4.74
N ASP A 44 9.34 11.85 4.16
CA ASP A 44 10.50 12.25 3.36
C ASP A 44 11.70 12.56 4.28
N PRO A 45 12.93 12.64 3.73
CA PRO A 45 14.09 13.07 4.51
C PRO A 45 13.87 14.41 5.23
N PRO A 46 14.34 14.55 6.48
CA PRO A 46 15.28 13.66 7.19
C PRO A 46 14.62 12.53 8.02
N LEU A 47 13.32 12.30 7.86
CA LEU A 47 12.53 11.39 8.71
C LEU A 47 12.17 10.07 8.01
N GLN A 48 12.97 9.63 7.03
CA GLN A 48 12.65 8.47 6.18
C GLN A 48 12.50 7.13 6.92
N ASP A 49 12.93 7.04 8.17
CA ASP A 49 12.76 5.89 9.05
C ASP A 49 11.43 5.92 9.82
N LYS A 50 10.71 7.05 9.79
CA LYS A 50 9.43 7.22 10.48
C LYS A 50 8.26 6.83 9.59
N LEU A 51 7.36 6.02 10.15
CA LEU A 51 6.12 5.62 9.49
C LEU A 51 5.14 6.79 9.46
N LYS A 52 4.65 7.14 8.28
CA LYS A 52 3.66 8.21 8.07
C LYS A 52 2.25 7.65 7.91
N ALA A 53 2.10 6.57 7.16
CA ALA A 53 0.81 5.91 6.99
C ALA A 53 0.95 4.43 6.65
N THR A 54 -0.08 3.65 6.97
CA THR A 54 -0.26 2.29 6.45
C THR A 54 -1.58 2.19 5.71
N VAL A 55 -1.56 1.53 4.57
CA VAL A 55 -2.75 1.26 3.75
C VAL A 55 -2.93 -0.24 3.72
N ILE A 56 -4.02 -0.71 4.32
CA ILE A 56 -4.37 -2.13 4.42
C ILE A 56 -5.73 -2.34 3.73
N ALA A 57 -5.86 -3.42 2.98
CA ALA A 57 -7.12 -3.82 2.36
C ALA A 57 -7.24 -5.33 2.29
N ALA A 58 -8.46 -5.85 2.39
CA ALA A 58 -8.71 -7.29 2.29
C ALA A 58 -8.46 -7.80 0.87
N GLU A 59 -8.78 -6.99 -0.14
CA GLU A 59 -8.55 -7.28 -1.55
C GLU A 59 -7.97 -6.06 -2.23
N ALA A 60 -7.04 -6.29 -3.16
CA ALA A 60 -6.55 -5.27 -4.09
C ALA A 60 -6.61 -5.81 -5.52
N GLU A 61 -7.29 -5.09 -6.39
CA GLU A 61 -7.31 -5.34 -7.82
C GLU A 61 -6.51 -4.24 -8.53
N GLN A 62 -5.42 -4.60 -9.19
CA GLN A 62 -4.63 -3.64 -9.95
C GLN A 62 -5.37 -3.27 -11.24
N LYS A 63 -5.77 -2.00 -11.38
CA LYS A 63 -6.50 -1.50 -12.56
C LYS A 63 -5.55 -1.09 -13.69
N THR A 64 -4.46 -0.43 -13.32
CA THR A 64 -3.34 -0.09 -14.20
C THR A 64 -2.08 0.08 -13.35
N ASP A 65 -0.95 0.43 -13.96
CA ASP A 65 0.30 0.62 -13.23
C ASP A 65 0.15 1.65 -12.10
N GLY A 66 0.48 1.26 -10.88
CA GLY A 66 0.32 2.07 -9.67
C GLY A 66 -1.11 2.39 -9.21
N LEU A 67 -2.17 1.98 -9.92
CA LEU A 67 -3.56 2.24 -9.55
C LEU A 67 -4.28 0.97 -9.11
N PHE A 68 -4.77 0.96 -7.87
CA PHE A 68 -5.40 -0.19 -7.24
C PHE A 68 -6.83 0.14 -6.82
N LEU A 69 -7.77 -0.77 -7.09
CA LEU A 69 -9.07 -0.80 -6.44
C LEU A 69 -8.96 -1.68 -5.19
N LEU A 70 -9.05 -1.06 -4.03
CA LEU A 70 -8.95 -1.69 -2.73
C LEU A 70 -10.35 -1.93 -2.15
N LYS A 71 -10.59 -3.10 -1.55
CA LYS A 71 -11.83 -3.38 -0.80
C LYS A 71 -11.56 -3.59 0.68
N LYS A 72 -12.48 -3.10 1.51
CA LYS A 72 -12.36 -3.03 2.98
C LYS A 72 -11.06 -2.31 3.36
N LEU A 73 -10.91 -1.09 2.85
CA LEU A 73 -9.78 -0.23 3.15
C LEU A 73 -9.76 0.11 4.63
N LYS A 74 -8.57 0.03 5.22
CA LYS A 74 -8.17 0.74 6.42
C LYS A 74 -6.86 1.49 6.16
N LEU A 75 -6.91 2.80 6.29
CA LEU A 75 -5.75 3.68 6.25
C LEU A 75 -5.52 4.25 7.64
N ASP A 76 -4.34 4.00 8.20
CA ASP A 76 -3.91 4.62 9.45
C ASP A 76 -2.83 5.65 9.14
N ALA A 77 -3.00 6.88 9.62
CA ALA A 77 -1.99 7.92 9.59
C ALA A 77 -1.35 8.07 10.97
N PHE A 78 -0.04 8.34 11.00
CA PHE A 78 0.76 8.40 12.21
C PHE A 78 1.49 9.73 12.31
N ARG A 79 1.55 10.29 13.52
CA ARG A 79 2.40 11.42 13.85
C ARG A 79 3.87 11.03 13.72
N GLU A 80 4.75 12.01 13.61
CA GLU A 80 6.21 11.78 13.69
C GLU A 80 6.68 11.16 15.01
N THR A 81 5.86 11.19 16.05
CA THR A 81 6.10 10.53 17.34
C THR A 81 5.72 9.04 17.31
N GLY A 82 5.14 8.55 16.22
CA GLY A 82 4.68 7.16 16.05
C GLY A 82 3.26 6.91 16.56
N GLU A 83 2.64 7.89 17.22
CA GLU A 83 1.25 7.79 17.65
C GLU A 83 0.31 7.82 16.46
N ARG A 84 -0.72 6.97 16.48
CA ARG A 84 -1.78 7.01 15.46
C ARG A 84 -2.53 8.34 15.59
N GLU A 85 -2.58 9.08 14.49
CA GLU A 85 -3.31 10.34 14.41
C GLU A 85 -4.76 10.12 13.98
N LEU A 86 -4.94 9.28 12.96
CA LEU A 86 -6.22 9.10 12.29
C LEU A 86 -6.33 7.69 11.73
N THR A 87 -7.54 7.14 11.73
CA THR A 87 -7.93 5.97 10.94
C THR A 87 -9.03 6.37 9.96
N VAL A 88 -8.88 5.99 8.69
CA VAL A 88 -9.88 6.15 7.63
C VAL A 88 -10.28 4.77 7.12
N GLU A 89 -11.57 4.47 7.14
CA GLU A 89 -12.14 3.21 6.68
C GLU A 89 -13.14 3.44 5.55
N ALA A 90 -13.07 2.60 4.52
CA ALA A 90 -14.00 2.65 3.40
C ALA A 90 -14.24 1.23 2.83
N PRO A 91 -15.47 0.90 2.42
CA PRO A 91 -15.75 -0.40 1.78
C PRO A 91 -14.98 -0.62 0.48
N GLU A 92 -14.75 0.45 -0.28
CA GLU A 92 -14.03 0.44 -1.55
C GLU A 92 -13.27 1.77 -1.72
N CYS A 93 -12.06 1.71 -2.29
CA CYS A 93 -11.21 2.88 -2.52
C CYS A 93 -10.31 2.69 -3.73
N LEU A 94 -10.11 3.74 -4.53
CA LEU A 94 -9.02 3.83 -5.49
C LEU A 94 -7.77 4.38 -4.80
N PHE A 95 -6.67 3.63 -4.89
CA PHE A 95 -5.37 4.02 -4.37
C PHE A 95 -4.38 4.17 -5.52
N ASP A 96 -3.82 5.38 -5.67
CA ASP A 96 -2.75 5.68 -6.61
C ASP A 96 -1.43 5.76 -5.84
N SER A 97 -0.56 4.78 -6.02
CA SER A 97 0.72 4.69 -5.33
C SER A 97 1.74 5.71 -5.82
N SER A 98 1.61 6.20 -7.06
CA SER A 98 2.51 7.19 -7.67
C SER A 98 2.18 8.60 -7.21
N ALA A 99 0.88 8.93 -7.21
CA ALA A 99 0.38 10.18 -6.67
C ALA A 99 0.35 10.19 -5.13
N GLN A 100 0.40 9.01 -4.50
CA GLN A 100 0.17 8.79 -3.06
C GLN A 100 -1.18 9.38 -2.62
N THR A 101 -2.23 9.01 -3.35
CA THR A 101 -3.60 9.44 -3.07
C THR A 101 -4.52 8.25 -2.86
N ALA A 102 -5.52 8.43 -2.00
CA ALA A 102 -6.59 7.46 -1.78
C ALA A 102 -7.93 8.19 -1.92
N SER A 103 -8.86 7.65 -2.69
CA SER A 103 -10.17 8.26 -2.89
C SER A 103 -11.28 7.24 -3.03
N SER A 104 -12.48 7.63 -2.61
CA SER A 104 -13.69 6.84 -2.81
C SER A 104 -14.86 7.76 -3.07
N ALA A 105 -15.81 7.29 -3.88
CA ALA A 105 -17.14 7.91 -3.99
C ALA A 105 -18.14 7.36 -2.97
N GLY A 106 -17.77 6.29 -2.24
CA GLY A 106 -18.62 5.57 -1.30
C GLY A 106 -18.60 6.14 0.12
N ALA A 107 -19.14 5.36 1.06
CA ALA A 107 -19.13 5.70 2.48
C ALA A 107 -17.69 5.75 3.02
N VAL A 108 -17.45 6.69 3.93
CA VAL A 108 -16.19 6.82 4.66
C VAL A 108 -16.47 6.98 6.15
N ARG A 109 -15.65 6.34 6.96
CA ARG A 109 -15.61 6.53 8.41
C ARG A 109 -14.20 6.96 8.81
N VAL A 110 -14.10 7.98 9.64
CA VAL A 110 -12.85 8.57 10.07
C VAL A 110 -12.86 8.72 11.58
N GLN A 111 -11.80 8.25 12.24
CA GLN A 111 -11.68 8.33 13.69
C GLN A 111 -10.31 8.89 14.07
N SER A 112 -10.25 9.81 15.03
CA SER A 112 -8.98 10.23 15.62
C SER A 112 -8.37 9.09 16.43
N GLY A 113 -7.04 9.06 16.53
CA GLY A 113 -6.34 8.01 17.28
C GLY A 113 -6.70 7.92 18.77
N ASP A 114 -7.15 9.03 19.36
CA ASP A 114 -7.66 9.08 20.75
C ASP A 114 -9.15 8.74 20.87
N GLY A 115 -9.83 8.47 19.76
CA GLY A 115 -11.25 8.14 19.68
C GLY A 115 -12.21 9.29 19.99
N ARG A 116 -11.70 10.51 20.22
CA ARG A 116 -12.54 11.65 20.63
C ARG A 116 -13.31 12.29 19.48
N LEU A 117 -12.83 12.13 18.26
CA LEU A 117 -13.46 12.55 17.03
C LEU A 117 -13.87 11.33 16.21
N LEU A 118 -15.14 11.28 15.82
CA LEU A 118 -15.67 10.36 14.82
C LEU A 118 -16.37 11.17 13.75
N LEU A 119 -16.05 10.90 12.49
CA LEU A 119 -16.67 11.51 11.33
C LEU A 119 -17.13 10.42 10.36
N GLU A 120 -18.37 10.50 9.92
CA GLU A 120 -18.92 9.64 8.88
C GLU A 120 -19.40 10.50 7.70
N GLY A 121 -19.27 9.99 6.48
CA GLY A 121 -19.67 10.72 5.29
C GLY A 121 -19.69 9.87 4.03
N VAL A 122 -19.81 10.54 2.89
CA VAL A 122 -19.77 9.95 1.56
C VAL A 122 -18.85 10.75 0.66
N GLY A 123 -17.96 10.05 -0.03
CA GLY A 123 -16.96 10.65 -0.88
C GLY A 123 -15.78 11.18 -0.08
N PHE A 124 -14.57 10.72 -0.37
CA PHE A 124 -13.36 11.28 0.21
C PHE A 124 -12.18 11.31 -0.76
N LEU A 125 -11.24 12.20 -0.46
CA LEU A 125 -9.91 12.26 -1.08
C LEU A 125 -8.87 12.50 0.02
N TRP A 126 -7.91 11.60 0.12
CA TRP A 126 -6.71 11.76 0.91
C TRP A 126 -5.50 11.99 0.00
N GLN A 127 -4.73 13.02 0.29
CA GLN A 127 -3.53 13.41 -0.45
C GLN A 127 -2.34 13.45 0.50
N GLN A 128 -1.46 12.44 0.42
CA GLN A 128 -0.36 12.28 1.38
C GLN A 128 0.68 13.41 1.28
N LYS A 129 0.95 13.89 0.06
CA LYS A 129 2.00 14.91 -0.19
C LYS A 129 1.65 16.25 0.43
N THR A 130 0.37 16.57 0.50
CA THR A 130 -0.15 17.83 1.07
C THR A 130 -0.82 17.62 2.43
N GLU A 131 -0.87 16.38 2.91
CA GLU A 131 -1.46 15.99 4.21
C GLU A 131 -2.93 16.42 4.39
N HIS A 132 -3.69 16.44 3.28
CA HIS A 132 -5.09 16.82 3.31
C HIS A 132 -6.01 15.61 3.19
N LEU A 133 -7.06 15.61 4.03
CA LEU A 133 -8.22 14.73 3.89
C LEU A 133 -9.46 15.60 3.65
N THR A 134 -10.11 15.38 2.51
CA THR A 134 -11.38 16.02 2.15
C THR A 134 -12.49 14.99 2.17
N ILE A 135 -13.63 15.35 2.76
CA ILE A 135 -14.84 14.53 2.79
C ILE A 135 -15.98 15.40 2.28
N SER A 136 -16.74 14.91 1.31
CA SER A 136 -17.55 15.80 0.47
C SER A 136 -19.02 15.86 0.88
N ASN A 137 -19.65 14.74 1.23
CA ASN A 137 -21.11 14.67 1.32
C ASN A 137 -21.59 13.95 2.59
N LYS A 138 -22.82 14.25 3.00
CA LYS A 138 -23.54 13.58 4.10
C LYS A 138 -22.72 13.47 5.39
N ILE A 139 -22.00 14.54 5.71
CA ILE A 139 -21.04 14.57 6.82
C ILE A 139 -21.79 14.61 8.15
N SER A 140 -21.46 13.67 9.02
CA SER A 140 -21.88 13.64 10.43
C SER A 140 -20.64 13.57 11.30
N THR A 141 -20.55 14.46 12.29
CA THR A 141 -19.39 14.55 13.18
C THR A 141 -19.84 14.42 14.63
N VAL A 142 -19.16 13.54 15.37
CA VAL A 142 -19.32 13.36 16.80
C VAL A 142 -18.01 13.74 17.48
N ILE A 143 -18.09 14.67 18.42
CA ILE A 143 -16.97 15.09 19.27
C ILE A 143 -17.32 14.74 20.71
N THR A 144 -16.44 13.99 21.38
CA THR A 144 -16.63 13.58 22.77
C THR A 144 -15.62 14.25 23.69
N GLY A 145 -15.98 14.40 24.97
CA GLY A 145 -15.11 15.03 25.96
C GLY A 145 -15.00 16.56 25.85
N PHE A 146 -15.80 17.20 24.98
CA PHE A 146 -15.90 18.66 24.95
C PHE A 146 -16.50 19.18 26.26
N ARG A 147 -15.70 19.93 27.03
CA ARG A 147 -16.14 20.66 28.22
C ARG A 147 -16.09 22.16 27.92
N PRO A 148 -17.23 22.85 27.74
CA PRO A 148 -17.21 24.30 27.62
C PRO A 148 -16.68 24.90 28.94
N THR A 149 -15.63 25.71 28.86
CA THR A 149 -15.20 26.50 30.01
C THR A 149 -16.27 27.54 30.30
N LYS A 150 -16.79 27.55 31.54
CA LYS A 150 -17.66 28.63 31.99
C LYS A 150 -16.84 29.91 31.94
N LYS A 151 -17.26 30.90 31.16
CA LYS A 151 -16.78 32.28 31.32
C LYS A 151 -17.37 32.77 32.63
N GLU A 152 -16.53 32.89 33.66
CA GLU A 152 -16.90 33.55 34.92
C GLU A 152 -16.89 35.07 34.66
N PRO A 153 -17.95 35.80 35.04
CA PRO A 153 -18.05 37.25 34.84
C PRO A 153 -17.06 38.04 35.71
#